data_AF-D0UNQ3-F1
#
_entry.id   AF-D0UNQ3-F1
#
_cell.length_a   1.000
_cell.length_b   1.000
_cell.length_c   1.000
_cell.angle_alpha   90.00
_cell.angle_beta   90.00
_cell.angle_gamma   90.00
#
_symmetry.space_group_name_H-M   'P 1'
#
loop_
_entity.id
_entity.type
_entity.pdbx_description
1 polymer ?
#
loop_
_entity_poly.entity_id
_entity_poly.type
_entity_poly.pdbx_seq_one_letter_code
_entity_poly.pdbx_strand_id
1 'polypeptide(L)'
;IRDVQVLYHITGAITFVNEIPWVIEPAYISQWSTMWMMMRREKRDRRHFKRMRFPPFDDEEPPLDFADNVLDVEPLEAIQIELDPEEDGEVMEWFYEHKPLLDTKHVNGPTYRKWKLSLPQMATLYRLANQLLTDVSDNNYFYLFDLKSFFTAKALNMALPGGPKFEPLIKDMNPSD
;
A
#
# COMPACT_ATOMS: atom_id res chain seq x y z
N ILE A 1 -12.31 -8.31 -8.98
CA ILE A 1 -11.40 -8.54 -10.15
C ILE A 1 -10.79 -7.20 -10.53
N ARG A 2 -9.57 -7.19 -11.11
CA ARG A 2 -8.97 -5.96 -11.65
C ARG A 2 -8.70 -6.15 -13.13
N ASP A 3 -9.49 -5.47 -13.95
CA ASP A 3 -9.28 -5.40 -15.39
C ASP A 3 -8.29 -4.29 -15.71
N VAL A 4 -7.29 -4.60 -16.53
CA VAL A 4 -6.21 -3.66 -16.88
C VAL A 4 -6.06 -3.55 -18.39
N GLN A 5 -5.62 -2.39 -18.84
CA GLN A 5 -5.31 -2.20 -20.26
C GLN A 5 -4.03 -2.96 -20.61
N VAL A 6 -4.07 -3.72 -21.70
CA VAL A 6 -2.93 -4.49 -22.19
C VAL A 6 -2.51 -4.01 -23.59
N LEU A 7 -1.21 -4.05 -23.84
CA LEU A 7 -0.60 -3.84 -25.14
C LEU A 7 0.12 -5.13 -25.52
N TYR A 8 -0.32 -5.78 -26.60
CA TYR A 8 0.22 -7.07 -27.04
C TYR A 8 0.80 -6.97 -28.45
N HIS A 9 1.81 -7.79 -28.74
CA HIS A 9 2.35 -7.94 -30.08
C HIS A 9 1.38 -8.77 -30.95
N ILE A 10 1.17 -8.39 -32.21
CA ILE A 10 0.17 -9.03 -33.10
C ILE A 10 0.40 -10.54 -33.30
N THR A 11 1.63 -11.01 -33.18
CA THR A 11 1.97 -12.45 -33.26
C THR A 11 1.87 -13.18 -31.93
N GLY A 12 1.50 -12.52 -30.83
CA GLY A 12 1.43 -13.10 -29.48
C GLY A 12 2.78 -13.30 -28.78
N ALA A 13 3.86 -12.68 -29.27
CA ALA A 13 5.20 -12.86 -28.73
C ALA A 13 5.39 -12.27 -27.32
N ILE A 14 4.68 -11.18 -27.01
CA ILE A 14 4.76 -10.49 -25.71
C ILE A 14 3.49 -9.68 -25.46
N THR A 15 3.14 -9.54 -24.18
CA THR A 15 2.01 -8.74 -23.69
C THR A 15 2.44 -7.92 -22.48
N PHE A 16 2.23 -6.60 -22.54
CA PHE A 16 2.53 -5.66 -21.47
C PHE A 16 1.23 -5.10 -20.86
N VAL A 17 1.25 -4.84 -19.56
CA VAL A 17 0.21 -4.03 -18.92
C VAL A 17 0.53 -2.55 -19.18
N ASN A 18 -0.38 -1.84 -19.84
CA ASN A 18 -0.23 -0.44 -20.25
C ASN A 18 -1.01 0.50 -19.33
N GLU A 19 -0.76 0.42 -18.03
CA GLU A 19 -1.44 1.25 -17.04
C GLU A 19 -0.52 1.61 -15.88
N ILE A 20 -0.70 2.80 -15.32
CA ILE A 20 -0.04 3.25 -14.10
C ILE A 20 -1.08 3.26 -12.98
N PRO A 21 -0.85 2.55 -11.84
CA PRO A 21 -1.82 2.42 -10.77
C PRO A 21 -1.86 3.67 -9.88
N TRP A 22 -2.55 4.73 -10.34
CA TRP A 22 -2.78 5.93 -9.54
C TRP A 22 -3.82 5.67 -8.44
N VAL A 23 -3.56 6.19 -7.25
CA VAL A 23 -4.44 6.04 -6.07
C VAL A 23 -4.66 7.38 -5.38
N ILE A 24 -5.79 7.53 -4.69
CA ILE A 24 -6.01 8.64 -3.76
C ILE A 24 -5.30 8.27 -2.46
N GLU A 25 -4.22 8.98 -2.13
CA GLU A 25 -3.34 8.67 -1.00
C GLU A 25 -4.08 8.42 0.33
N PRO A 26 -4.94 9.34 0.85
CA PRO A 26 -5.62 9.09 2.12
C PRO A 26 -6.54 7.88 2.05
N ALA A 27 -7.26 7.66 0.95
CA ALA A 27 -8.11 6.49 0.79
C ALA A 27 -7.30 5.19 0.77
N TYR A 28 -6.15 5.19 0.08
CA TYR A 28 -5.27 4.04 0.00
C TYR A 28 -4.68 3.67 1.37
N ILE A 29 -4.24 4.66 2.16
CA ILE A 29 -3.76 4.42 3.53
C ILE A 29 -4.88 3.85 4.40
N SER A 30 -6.09 4.40 4.32
CA SER A 30 -7.25 3.87 5.04
C SER A 30 -7.58 2.43 4.63
N GLN A 31 -7.57 2.11 3.34
CA GLN A 31 -7.80 0.74 2.84
C GLN A 31 -6.76 -0.23 3.43
N TRP A 32 -5.49 0.13 3.44
CA TRP A 32 -4.45 -0.72 4.06
C TRP A 32 -4.58 -0.84 5.57
N SER A 33 -5.06 0.21 6.24
CA SER A 33 -5.36 0.17 7.66
C SER A 33 -6.52 -0.78 7.99
N THR A 34 -7.58 -0.79 7.18
CA THR A 34 -8.67 -1.77 7.33
C THR A 34 -8.19 -3.19 7.02
N MET A 35 -7.33 -3.37 6.02
CA MET A 35 -6.67 -4.66 5.76
C MET A 35 -5.87 -5.14 6.97
N TRP A 36 -5.08 -4.25 7.58
CA TRP A 36 -4.30 -4.55 8.78
C TRP A 36 -5.18 -5.04 9.93
N MET A 37 -6.31 -4.37 10.18
CA MET A 37 -7.27 -4.77 11.20
C MET A 37 -7.87 -6.16 10.91
N MET A 38 -8.33 -6.38 9.68
CA MET A 38 -8.94 -7.65 9.28
C MET A 38 -7.96 -8.81 9.33
N MET A 39 -6.72 -8.61 8.87
CA MET A 39 -5.67 -9.64 8.92
C MET A 39 -5.28 -9.97 10.37
N ARG A 40 -5.23 -8.99 11.27
CA ARG A 40 -4.98 -9.23 12.70
C ARG A 40 -6.12 -10.01 13.36
N ARG A 41 -7.37 -9.68 13.00
CA ARG A 41 -8.57 -10.40 13.47
C ARG A 41 -8.55 -11.86 12.99
N GLU A 42 -8.31 -12.10 11.71
CA GLU A 42 -8.21 -13.44 11.13
C GLU A 42 -7.09 -14.26 11.80
N LYS A 43 -5.91 -13.64 12.03
CA LYS A 43 -4.80 -14.29 12.73
C LYS A 43 -5.13 -14.65 14.18
N ARG A 44 -5.95 -13.85 14.87
CA ARG A 44 -6.41 -14.11 16.24
C ARG A 44 -7.44 -15.24 16.27
N ASP A 45 -8.40 -15.23 15.34
CA ASP A 45 -9.58 -16.08 15.40
C ASP A 45 -9.32 -17.48 14.80
N ARG A 46 -8.43 -17.59 13.81
CA ARG A 46 -8.13 -18.87 13.14
C ARG A 46 -7.14 -19.72 13.93
N ARG A 47 -7.59 -20.88 14.41
CA ARG A 47 -6.75 -21.84 15.16
C ARG A 47 -5.63 -22.47 14.34
N HIS A 48 -5.91 -22.87 13.11
CA HIS A 48 -4.94 -23.48 12.21
C HIS A 48 -4.87 -22.70 10.90
N PHE A 49 -3.86 -21.83 10.80
CA PHE A 49 -3.57 -21.09 9.58
C PHE A 49 -2.59 -21.88 8.72
N LYS A 50 -3.11 -22.52 7.66
CA LYS A 50 -2.29 -23.23 6.67
C LYS A 50 -1.73 -22.24 5.66
N ARG A 51 -0.40 -22.11 5.61
CA ARG A 51 0.28 -21.30 4.59
C ARG A 51 0.25 -22.01 3.23
N MET A 52 0.29 -21.22 2.16
CA MET A 52 0.47 -21.73 0.80
C MET A 52 1.82 -22.44 0.67
N ARG A 53 1.90 -23.41 -0.23
CA ARG A 53 3.15 -24.09 -0.60
C ARG A 53 3.78 -23.36 -1.78
N PHE A 54 5.10 -23.39 -1.84
CA PHE A 54 5.88 -22.80 -2.92
C PHE A 54 6.85 -23.84 -3.49
N PRO A 55 6.89 -24.05 -4.82
CA PRO A 55 6.00 -23.46 -5.83
C PRO A 55 4.53 -23.96 -5.69
N PRO A 56 3.53 -23.19 -6.15
CA PRO A 56 2.13 -23.60 -6.08
C PRO A 56 1.75 -24.70 -7.09
N PHE A 57 2.49 -24.80 -8.20
CA PHE A 57 2.33 -25.79 -9.27
C PHE A 57 3.59 -26.63 -9.42
N ASP A 58 3.45 -27.82 -10.00
CA ASP A 58 4.59 -28.67 -10.36
C ASP A 58 5.30 -28.12 -11.61
N ASP A 59 6.62 -28.32 -11.71
CA ASP A 59 7.43 -27.83 -12.83
C ASP A 59 7.15 -28.61 -14.14
N GLU A 60 6.63 -29.84 -14.03
CA GLU A 60 6.25 -30.68 -15.16
C GLU A 60 4.84 -30.36 -15.70
N GLU A 61 4.03 -29.61 -14.96
CA GLU A 61 2.68 -29.21 -15.39
C GLU A 61 2.74 -27.94 -16.25
N PRO A 62 2.12 -27.93 -17.45
CA PRO A 62 2.05 -26.72 -18.25
C PRO A 62 1.16 -25.65 -17.57
N PRO A 63 1.39 -24.36 -17.82
CA PRO A 63 0.51 -23.31 -17.33
C PRO A 63 -0.95 -23.53 -17.74
N LEU A 64 -1.87 -23.33 -16.80
CA LEU A 64 -3.30 -23.47 -17.03
C LEU A 64 -3.84 -22.34 -17.92
N ASP A 65 -4.71 -22.69 -18.86
CA ASP A 65 -5.42 -21.70 -19.67
C ASP A 65 -6.52 -21.00 -18.86
N PHE A 66 -6.63 -19.68 -19.04
CA PHE A 66 -7.57 -18.85 -18.28
C PHE A 66 -9.02 -19.07 -18.69
N ALA A 67 -9.30 -19.22 -19.99
CA ALA A 67 -10.65 -19.38 -20.49
C ALA A 67 -11.26 -20.72 -20.04
N ASP A 68 -10.46 -21.78 -20.07
CA ASP A 68 -10.92 -23.12 -19.71
C ASP A 68 -11.04 -23.35 -18.19
N ASN A 69 -10.18 -22.74 -17.37
CA ASN A 69 -10.08 -23.09 -15.94
C ASN A 69 -10.52 -22.01 -14.96
N VAL A 70 -10.50 -20.73 -15.36
CA VAL A 70 -10.64 -19.61 -14.42
C VAL A 70 -11.81 -18.70 -14.74
N LEU A 71 -12.12 -18.47 -16.03
CA LEU A 71 -13.11 -17.48 -16.47
C LEU A 71 -14.50 -17.71 -15.86
N ASP A 72 -14.95 -18.96 -15.76
CA ASP A 72 -16.28 -19.31 -15.26
C ASP A 72 -16.35 -19.50 -13.74
N VAL A 73 -15.21 -19.37 -13.04
CA VAL A 73 -15.14 -19.56 -11.59
C VAL A 73 -15.36 -18.22 -10.88
N GLU A 74 -16.41 -18.15 -10.07
CA GLU A 74 -16.66 -16.96 -9.25
C GLU A 74 -15.53 -16.76 -8.23
N PRO A 75 -14.90 -15.57 -8.17
CA PRO A 75 -13.86 -15.30 -7.20
C PRO A 75 -14.36 -15.42 -5.77
N LEU A 76 -13.50 -15.93 -4.90
CA LEU A 76 -13.74 -15.89 -3.46
C LEU A 76 -13.86 -14.44 -2.96
N GLU A 77 -14.58 -14.27 -1.86
CA GLU A 77 -14.78 -12.99 -1.22
C GLU A 77 -13.44 -12.32 -0.88
N ALA A 78 -13.34 -11.03 -1.21
CA ALA A 78 -12.17 -10.24 -0.90
C ALA A 78 -12.11 -9.90 0.60
N ILE A 79 -10.93 -9.58 1.10
CA ILE A 79 -10.80 -9.05 2.47
C ILE A 79 -11.44 -7.65 2.47
N GLN A 80 -12.56 -7.52 3.18
CA GLN A 80 -13.26 -6.26 3.39
C GLN A 80 -13.73 -6.20 4.84
N ILE A 81 -13.71 -5.00 5.42
CA ILE A 81 -14.36 -4.76 6.70
C ILE A 81 -15.83 -4.40 6.45
N GLU A 82 -16.71 -4.83 7.33
CA GLU A 82 -18.06 -4.29 7.41
C GLU A 82 -17.96 -2.83 7.90
N LEU A 83 -18.38 -1.90 7.05
CA LEU A 83 -18.42 -0.47 7.35
C LEU A 83 -19.78 -0.12 7.96
N ASP A 84 -19.77 0.81 8.92
CA ASP A 84 -20.99 1.26 9.58
C ASP A 84 -21.73 2.31 8.70
N PRO A 85 -22.99 2.10 8.31
CA PRO A 85 -23.72 3.07 7.50
C PRO A 85 -23.86 4.47 8.13
N GLU A 86 -23.88 4.57 9.46
CA GLU A 86 -24.04 5.84 10.17
C GLU A 86 -22.70 6.59 10.30
N GLU A 87 -21.61 5.89 10.65
CA GLU A 87 -20.30 6.50 10.86
C GLU A 87 -19.45 6.61 9.58
N ASP A 88 -19.56 5.62 8.70
CA ASP A 88 -18.76 5.46 7.47
C ASP A 88 -19.54 5.77 6.18
N GLY A 89 -20.79 6.24 6.29
CA GLY A 89 -21.68 6.42 5.13
C GLY A 89 -21.08 7.26 4.00
N GLU A 90 -20.24 8.26 4.31
CA GLU A 90 -19.57 9.12 3.31
C GLU A 90 -18.55 8.41 2.40
N VAL A 91 -18.02 7.26 2.86
CA VAL A 91 -17.01 6.48 2.12
C VAL A 91 -17.52 5.09 1.73
N MET A 92 -18.51 4.56 2.43
CA MET A 92 -18.98 3.18 2.36
C MET A 92 -19.20 2.66 0.93
N GLU A 93 -19.86 3.44 0.08
CA GLU A 93 -20.25 3.01 -1.27
C GLU A 93 -19.05 2.76 -2.19
N TRP A 94 -17.99 3.56 -2.09
CA TRP A 94 -16.88 3.55 -3.02
C TRP A 94 -15.57 3.01 -2.40
N PHE A 95 -15.52 2.79 -1.09
CA PHE A 95 -14.28 2.57 -0.35
C PHE A 95 -13.45 1.38 -0.86
N TYR A 96 -14.08 0.31 -1.34
CA TYR A 96 -13.39 -0.89 -1.86
C TYR A 96 -13.40 -1.00 -3.40
N GLU A 97 -13.79 0.06 -4.11
CA GLU A 97 -13.70 0.11 -5.56
C GLU A 97 -12.24 0.16 -6.05
N HIS A 98 -12.00 -0.30 -7.28
CA HIS A 98 -10.65 -0.25 -7.87
C HIS A 98 -10.16 1.19 -8.09
N LYS A 99 -11.03 2.06 -8.62
CA LYS A 99 -10.79 3.49 -8.84
C LYS A 99 -11.93 4.28 -8.22
N PRO A 100 -11.91 4.50 -6.90
CA PRO A 100 -13.02 5.12 -6.20
C PRO A 100 -13.32 6.52 -6.72
N LEU A 101 -14.60 6.91 -6.70
CA LEU A 101 -15.05 8.25 -7.08
C LEU A 101 -14.78 8.63 -8.54
N LEU A 102 -14.48 7.66 -9.42
CA LEU A 102 -14.38 7.88 -10.85
C LEU A 102 -15.68 8.53 -11.37
N ASP A 103 -15.56 9.46 -12.32
CA ASP A 103 -16.70 10.21 -12.90
C ASP A 103 -17.45 11.13 -11.93
N THR A 104 -16.94 11.34 -10.71
CA THR A 104 -17.46 12.34 -9.77
C THR A 104 -16.66 13.65 -9.82
N LYS A 105 -17.20 14.70 -9.19
CA LYS A 105 -16.51 15.99 -8.99
C LYS A 105 -15.24 15.90 -8.11
N HIS A 106 -15.04 14.77 -7.44
CA HIS A 106 -13.94 14.58 -6.50
C HIS A 106 -12.63 14.23 -7.19
N VAL A 107 -12.66 13.80 -8.45
CA VAL A 107 -11.46 13.49 -9.24
C VAL A 107 -11.51 14.20 -10.58
N ASN A 108 -10.35 14.39 -11.20
CA ASN A 108 -10.24 15.12 -12.47
C ASN A 108 -10.68 14.33 -13.72
N GLY A 109 -11.41 13.22 -13.55
CA GLY A 109 -11.83 12.30 -14.60
C GLY A 109 -10.92 11.05 -14.73
N PRO A 110 -10.96 10.36 -15.88
CA PRO A 110 -10.40 9.01 -16.05
C PRO A 110 -8.88 8.93 -15.90
N THR A 111 -8.17 10.05 -16.10
CA THR A 111 -6.72 10.13 -15.90
C THR A 111 -6.33 9.97 -14.41
N TYR A 112 -7.24 10.25 -13.48
CA TYR A 112 -7.12 9.92 -12.05
C TYR A 112 -5.84 10.45 -11.35
N ARG A 113 -5.48 11.72 -11.62
CA ARG A 113 -4.23 12.33 -11.11
C ARG A 113 -4.43 13.36 -10.01
N LYS A 114 -5.61 13.98 -9.94
CA LYS A 114 -5.92 15.00 -8.94
C LYS A 114 -7.24 14.64 -8.28
N TRP A 115 -7.26 14.82 -6.96
CA TRP A 115 -8.43 14.55 -6.14
C TRP A 115 -8.73 15.73 -5.22
N LYS A 116 -10.00 15.86 -4.83
CA LYS A 116 -10.51 16.85 -3.88
C LYS A 116 -11.67 16.24 -3.10
N LEU A 117 -11.40 15.82 -1.88
CA LEU A 117 -12.38 15.20 -0.99
C LEU A 117 -13.12 16.25 -0.14
N SER A 118 -14.32 15.91 0.32
CA SER A 118 -15.04 16.70 1.32
C SER A 118 -14.41 16.52 2.71
N LEU A 119 -14.70 17.46 3.63
CA LEU A 119 -14.22 17.35 5.01
C LEU A 119 -14.77 16.09 5.73
N PRO A 120 -16.08 15.74 5.62
CA PRO A 120 -16.60 14.50 6.18
C PRO A 120 -15.87 13.24 5.66
N GLN A 121 -15.68 13.12 4.34
CA GLN A 121 -14.92 12.02 3.73
C GLN A 121 -13.52 11.92 4.33
N MET A 122 -12.80 13.04 4.45
CA MET A 122 -11.45 13.04 5.01
C MET A 122 -11.43 12.64 6.49
N ALA A 123 -12.42 13.08 7.29
CA ALA A 123 -12.52 12.71 8.70
C ALA A 123 -12.75 11.20 8.87
N THR A 124 -13.64 10.62 8.08
CA THR A 124 -13.91 9.17 8.07
C THR A 124 -12.66 8.38 7.65
N LEU A 125 -11.99 8.79 6.56
CA LEU A 125 -10.75 8.16 6.12
C LEU A 125 -9.65 8.21 7.19
N TYR A 126 -9.47 9.37 7.83
CA TYR A 126 -8.47 9.54 8.90
C TYR A 126 -8.75 8.60 10.08
N ARG A 127 -10.01 8.46 10.50
CA ARG A 127 -10.43 7.53 11.55
C ARG A 127 -10.12 6.07 11.17
N LEU A 128 -10.45 5.66 9.94
CA LEU A 128 -10.15 4.31 9.44
C LEU A 128 -8.65 4.05 9.32
N ALA A 129 -7.85 5.08 9.03
CA ALA A 129 -6.40 5.02 8.89
C ALA A 129 -5.61 4.95 10.21
N ASN A 130 -6.29 5.08 11.36
CA ASN A 130 -5.65 5.28 12.66
C ASN A 130 -4.64 4.20 13.06
N GLN A 131 -4.75 2.96 12.55
CA GLN A 131 -3.79 1.90 12.88
C GLN A 131 -2.42 2.07 12.20
N LEU A 132 -2.34 2.87 11.12
CA LEU A 132 -1.12 3.07 10.34
C LEU A 132 -0.55 4.48 10.44
N LEU A 133 -1.34 5.43 10.95
CA LEU A 133 -0.90 6.81 11.14
C LEU A 133 -0.11 6.98 12.44
N THR A 134 0.72 8.02 12.47
CA THR A 134 1.47 8.39 13.67
C THR A 134 0.60 9.20 14.61
N ASP A 135 0.64 8.87 15.90
CA ASP A 135 0.02 9.66 16.97
C ASP A 135 0.88 10.88 17.37
N VAL A 136 2.11 10.95 16.88
CA VAL A 136 3.05 12.04 17.17
C VAL A 136 2.65 13.29 16.39
N SER A 137 2.21 14.31 17.11
CA SER A 137 1.84 15.62 16.54
C SER A 137 2.92 16.69 16.65
N ASP A 138 3.80 16.60 17.66
CA ASP A 138 4.89 17.56 17.85
C ASP A 138 6.15 17.13 17.11
N ASN A 139 6.63 18.00 16.20
CA ASN A 139 7.86 17.79 15.46
C ASN A 139 9.11 17.72 16.36
N ASN A 140 9.05 18.24 17.59
CA ASN A 140 10.14 18.11 18.55
C ASN A 140 10.41 16.66 18.96
N TYR A 141 9.43 15.75 18.79
CA TYR A 141 9.64 14.31 18.98
C TYR A 141 10.80 13.78 18.13
N PHE A 142 11.01 14.34 16.94
CA PHE A 142 12.09 13.96 16.03
C PHE A 142 13.41 14.70 16.30
N TYR A 143 13.61 15.26 17.50
CA TYR A 143 14.88 15.88 17.87
C TYR A 143 16.03 14.87 17.74
N LEU A 144 17.05 15.22 16.95
CA LEU A 144 18.15 14.35 16.50
C LEU A 144 17.72 13.15 15.65
N PHE A 145 16.44 12.97 15.35
CA PHE A 145 15.91 11.90 14.52
C PHE A 145 15.31 12.41 13.21
N ASP A 146 15.88 13.51 12.71
CA ASP A 146 15.58 14.10 11.41
C ASP A 146 16.72 13.84 10.40
N LEU A 147 16.42 14.05 9.11
CA LEU A 147 17.40 13.79 8.04
C LEU A 147 18.68 14.62 8.20
N LYS A 148 18.60 15.85 8.70
CA LYS A 148 19.77 16.71 8.89
C LYS A 148 20.69 16.17 9.97
N SER A 149 20.14 15.70 11.09
CA SER A 149 20.93 15.06 12.15
C SER A 149 21.59 13.78 11.65
N PHE A 150 20.90 12.96 10.86
CA PHE A 150 21.50 11.77 10.25
C PHE A 150 22.62 12.09 9.26
N PHE A 151 22.47 13.13 8.43
CA PHE A 151 23.54 13.56 7.52
C PHE A 151 24.77 14.05 8.28
N THR A 152 24.56 14.77 9.37
CA THR A 152 25.63 15.28 10.22
C THR A 152 26.35 14.13 10.93
N ALA A 153 25.60 13.20 11.53
CA ALA A 153 26.14 12.01 12.18
C ALA A 153 26.97 11.16 11.19
N LYS A 154 26.45 10.96 9.97
CA LYS A 154 27.18 10.27 8.89
C LYS A 154 28.48 10.97 8.53
N ALA A 155 28.47 12.29 8.33
CA ALA A 155 29.65 13.05 7.93
C ALA A 155 30.74 13.03 9.02
N LEU A 156 30.33 13.08 10.29
CA LEU A 156 31.23 13.05 11.45
C LEU A 156 31.65 11.63 11.87
N ASN A 157 31.19 10.59 11.16
CA ASN A 157 31.38 9.20 11.56
C ASN A 157 30.93 8.92 13.02
N MET A 158 29.83 9.56 13.43
CA MET A 158 29.18 9.39 14.72
C MET A 158 27.87 8.65 14.55
N ALA A 159 27.47 7.90 15.58
CA ALA A 159 26.20 7.18 15.60
C ALA A 159 25.30 7.73 16.69
N LEU A 160 24.08 8.12 16.32
CA LEU A 160 23.04 8.50 17.27
C LEU A 160 22.44 7.21 17.89
N PRO A 161 22.08 7.20 19.19
CA PRO A 161 21.39 6.07 19.79
C PRO A 161 20.11 5.72 19.02
N GLY A 162 19.96 4.46 18.60
CA GLY A 162 18.83 4.00 17.77
C GLY A 162 18.86 4.44 16.30
N GLY A 163 19.84 5.26 15.90
CA GLY A 163 20.02 5.71 14.52
C GLY A 163 20.86 4.76 13.67
N PRO A 164 20.91 4.99 12.34
CA PRO A 164 21.74 4.23 11.42
C PRO A 164 23.24 4.49 11.64
N LYS A 165 24.07 3.51 11.25
CA LYS A 165 25.54 3.62 11.19
C LYS A 165 26.01 3.58 9.75
N PHE A 166 27.10 4.28 9.46
CA PHE A 166 27.67 4.39 8.12
C PHE A 166 29.18 4.21 8.16
N GLU A 167 29.79 3.96 7.00
CA GLU A 167 31.24 4.05 6.87
C GLU A 167 31.73 5.51 7.04
N PRO A 168 32.95 5.71 7.58
CA PRO A 168 33.55 7.03 7.67
C PRO A 168 33.66 7.69 6.30
N LEU A 169 33.33 8.99 6.23
CA LEU A 169 33.40 9.76 4.98
C LEU A 169 34.85 9.92 4.51
N ILE A 170 35.78 10.14 5.45
CA ILE A 170 37.22 10.18 5.21
C ILE A 170 37.81 8.97 5.93
N LYS A 171 38.50 8.09 5.18
CA LYS A 171 39.05 6.83 5.71
C LYS A 171 40.45 7.02 6.34
N ASP A 172 41.17 8.06 5.92
CA ASP A 172 42.59 8.27 6.23
C ASP A 172 42.84 9.62 6.91
N MET A 173 42.32 9.83 8.13
CA MET A 173 42.90 10.86 8.99
C MET A 173 44.08 10.21 9.73
N ASN A 174 45.31 10.54 9.29
CA ASN A 174 46.48 10.31 10.11
C ASN A 174 46.22 11.00 11.47
N PRO A 175 46.27 10.28 12.60
CA PRO A 175 46.03 10.86 13.92
C PRO A 175 47.19 11.77 14.40
N SER A 176 48.05 12.24 13.50
CA SER A 176 49.37 12.80 13.81
C SER A 176 49.77 14.04 13.01
N ASP A 177 48.88 14.62 12.19
CA ASP A 177 49.09 15.93 11.56
C ASP A 177 48.19 17.01 12.18
#